data_AF-A0A355PEI9-F1
#
_entry.id   AF-A0A355PEI9-F1
#
_cell.length_a   1.000
_cell.length_b   1.000
_cell.length_c   1.000
_cell.angle_alpha   90.00
_cell.angle_beta   90.00
_cell.angle_gamma   90.00
#
_symmetry.space_group_name_H-M   'P 1'
#
loop_
_entity.id
_entity.type
_entity.pdbx_description
1 polymer ?
#
loop_
_entity_poly.entity_id
_entity_poly.type
_entity_poly.pdbx_seq_one_letter_code
_entity_poly.pdbx_strand_id
1 'polypeptide(L)'
;MTPPRLPFLRQPLRLIHDRIATGLITAGGIGVLLAILAIGVFLIWETLPLLAFGDAFSLSTLSPLAWGTLKAALAAMLFATPIALGAAMYSALFMSTRLRSRVKPILELMEAIPGVVVGFIAGLLLAPWVERHLASTLLVIVWLPLSAALAGGLWYLANARLRQWLPLSWAGVWLMPWLAIMVTLALWLSPLMEQAWFGGDLRRLLDQQYGLDYATRNALIVGIAMGFAVIPSIYSLAEDALADVPASLMEGAQALGASRWQALWKVALPTAGPGVFSAV
;
A
#
# COMPACT_ATOMS: atom_id res chain seq x y z
N MET A 1 -51.52 -20.61 -28.11
CA MET A 1 -50.68 -21.70 -28.64
C MET A 1 -49.44 -21.79 -27.77
N THR A 2 -49.41 -22.77 -26.87
CA THR A 2 -48.29 -23.04 -25.96
C THR A 2 -47.24 -23.88 -26.69
N PRO A 3 -45.93 -23.55 -26.62
CA PRO A 3 -44.91 -24.37 -27.25
C PRO A 3 -44.75 -25.71 -26.50
N PRO A 4 -44.34 -26.79 -27.19
CA PRO A 4 -44.20 -28.11 -26.60
C PRO A 4 -43.02 -28.14 -25.61
N ARG A 5 -43.26 -28.71 -24.42
CA ARG A 5 -42.20 -29.05 -23.46
C ARG A 5 -41.41 -30.24 -24.02
N LEU A 6 -40.16 -30.01 -24.41
CA LEU A 6 -39.24 -31.08 -24.84
C LEU A 6 -38.87 -31.99 -23.63
N PRO A 7 -38.76 -33.32 -23.82
CA PRO A 7 -38.50 -34.27 -22.74
C PRO A 7 -37.04 -34.25 -22.27
N PHE A 8 -36.88 -34.31 -20.93
CA PHE A 8 -35.63 -34.36 -20.17
C PHE A 8 -34.79 -35.64 -20.38
N LEU A 9 -34.22 -35.85 -21.57
CA LEU A 9 -33.50 -37.09 -21.88
C LEU A 9 -32.01 -36.87 -22.22
N ARG A 10 -31.27 -36.15 -21.35
CA ARG A 10 -29.80 -36.26 -21.20
C ARG A 10 -29.37 -35.84 -19.78
N GLN A 11 -29.60 -36.69 -18.76
CA GLN A 11 -29.38 -36.30 -17.35
C GLN A 11 -28.45 -37.18 -16.47
N PRO A 12 -28.05 -38.43 -16.77
CA PRO A 12 -27.28 -39.21 -15.78
C PRO A 12 -25.82 -38.74 -15.66
N LEU A 13 -25.17 -38.38 -16.77
CA LEU A 13 -23.77 -37.97 -16.76
C LEU A 13 -23.55 -36.66 -15.99
N ARG A 14 -24.46 -35.68 -16.10
CA ARG A 14 -24.34 -34.40 -15.37
C ARG A 14 -24.47 -34.59 -13.85
N LEU A 15 -25.38 -35.46 -13.41
CA LEU A 15 -25.57 -35.79 -11.99
C LEU A 15 -24.36 -36.49 -11.36
N ILE A 16 -23.65 -37.30 -12.14
CA ILE A 16 -22.41 -37.96 -11.70
C ILE A 16 -21.29 -36.93 -11.52
N HIS A 17 -21.09 -36.04 -12.50
CA HIS A 17 -20.08 -34.98 -12.39
C HIS A 17 -20.38 -34.04 -11.21
N ASP A 18 -21.65 -33.72 -10.97
CA ASP A 18 -22.08 -32.87 -9.86
C ASP A 18 -21.83 -33.52 -8.49
N ARG A 19 -22.11 -34.84 -8.36
CA ARG A 19 -21.80 -35.60 -7.13
C ARG A 19 -20.30 -35.75 -6.89
N ILE A 20 -19.51 -36.02 -7.94
CA ILE A 20 -18.05 -36.10 -7.81
C ILE A 20 -17.48 -34.75 -7.42
N ALA A 21 -17.93 -33.66 -8.05
CA ALA A 21 -17.51 -32.31 -7.70
C ALA A 21 -17.88 -31.98 -6.24
N THR A 22 -19.10 -32.27 -5.81
CA THR A 22 -19.54 -32.05 -4.42
C THR A 22 -18.73 -32.88 -3.41
N GLY A 23 -18.46 -34.14 -3.73
CA GLY A 23 -17.63 -35.00 -2.88
C GLY A 23 -16.18 -34.51 -2.78
N LEU A 24 -15.60 -34.06 -3.90
CA LEU A 24 -14.24 -33.51 -3.94
C LEU A 24 -14.14 -32.19 -3.17
N ILE A 25 -15.13 -31.30 -3.32
CA ILE A 25 -15.17 -30.01 -2.62
C ILE A 25 -15.34 -30.22 -1.12
N THR A 26 -16.23 -31.13 -0.69
CA THR A 26 -16.44 -31.40 0.74
C THR A 26 -15.25 -32.09 1.38
N ALA A 27 -14.66 -33.09 0.71
CA ALA A 27 -13.43 -33.74 1.17
C ALA A 27 -12.25 -32.77 1.21
N GLY A 28 -12.10 -31.91 0.20
CA GLY A 28 -11.09 -30.86 0.16
C GLY A 28 -11.28 -29.84 1.28
N GLY A 29 -12.51 -29.36 1.50
CA GLY A 29 -12.83 -28.43 2.58
C GLY A 29 -12.55 -29.01 3.97
N ILE A 30 -12.98 -30.25 4.23
CA ILE A 30 -12.69 -30.96 5.48
C ILE A 30 -11.17 -31.16 5.64
N GLY A 31 -10.47 -31.53 4.56
CA GLY A 31 -9.01 -31.69 4.57
C GLY A 31 -8.28 -30.40 4.94
N VAL A 32 -8.69 -29.26 4.39
CA VAL A 32 -8.12 -27.95 4.73
C VAL A 32 -8.40 -27.60 6.20
N LEU A 33 -9.61 -27.82 6.69
CA LEU A 33 -9.95 -27.57 8.09
C LEU A 33 -9.12 -28.45 9.04
N LEU A 34 -8.94 -29.73 8.72
CA LEU A 34 -8.10 -30.64 9.49
C LEU A 34 -6.62 -30.23 9.44
N ALA A 35 -6.12 -29.77 8.29
CA ALA A 35 -4.76 -29.27 8.16
C ALA A 35 -4.54 -28.01 9.02
N ILE A 36 -5.47 -27.04 8.99
CA ILE A 36 -5.42 -25.84 9.83
C ILE A 36 -5.44 -26.23 11.32
N LEU A 37 -6.32 -27.16 11.71
CA LEU A 37 -6.39 -27.65 13.09
C LEU A 37 -5.09 -28.36 13.50
N ALA A 38 -4.54 -29.22 12.64
CA ALA A 38 -3.29 -29.92 12.90
C ALA A 38 -2.11 -28.95 13.04
N ILE A 39 -2.03 -27.91 12.19
CA ILE A 39 -1.05 -26.83 12.33
C ILE A 39 -1.24 -26.11 13.67
N GLY A 40 -2.48 -25.78 14.05
CA GLY A 40 -2.77 -25.15 15.34
C GLY A 40 -2.34 -26.00 16.53
N VAL A 41 -2.65 -27.30 16.52
CA VAL A 41 -2.24 -28.25 17.56
C VAL A 41 -0.71 -28.39 17.60
N PHE A 42 -0.06 -28.50 16.44
CA PHE A 42 1.39 -28.55 16.34
C PHE A 42 2.06 -27.30 16.92
N LEU A 43 1.57 -26.11 16.58
CA LEU A 43 2.08 -24.84 17.11
C LEU A 43 1.92 -24.76 18.63
N ILE A 44 0.78 -25.18 19.17
CA ILE A 44 0.56 -25.23 20.63
C ILE A 44 1.52 -26.22 21.28
N TRP A 45 1.65 -27.41 20.71
CA TRP A 45 2.56 -28.44 21.22
C TRP A 45 4.01 -27.96 21.24
N GLU A 46 4.45 -27.25 20.21
CA GLU A 46 5.83 -26.72 20.10
C GLU A 46 6.06 -25.49 20.99
N THR A 47 5.03 -24.66 21.22
CA THR A 47 5.15 -23.45 22.03
C THR A 47 4.93 -23.69 23.53
N LEU A 48 4.24 -24.76 23.93
CA LEU A 48 3.97 -25.09 25.34
C LEU A 48 5.25 -25.23 26.20
N PRO A 49 6.32 -25.90 25.74
CA PRO A 49 7.58 -25.99 26.50
C PRO A 49 8.25 -24.62 26.68
N LEU A 50 8.15 -23.74 25.69
CA LEU A 50 8.69 -22.37 25.77
C LEU A 50 7.95 -21.52 26.82
N LEU A 51 6.65 -21.79 27.03
CA LEU A 51 5.82 -21.17 28.07
C LEU A 51 6.13 -21.68 29.47
N ALA A 52 6.40 -22.97 29.61
CA ALA A 52 6.59 -23.61 30.91
C ALA A 52 7.96 -23.34 31.55
N PHE A 53 8.99 -23.03 30.75
CA PHE A 53 10.39 -22.99 31.21
C PHE A 53 11.13 -21.66 30.96
N GLY A 54 10.49 -20.63 30.40
CA GLY A 54 11.19 -19.40 30.01
C GLY A 54 10.58 -18.11 30.56
N ASP A 55 11.44 -17.13 30.89
CA ASP A 55 11.10 -15.71 31.08
C ASP A 55 10.58 -15.03 29.78
N ALA A 56 10.17 -15.83 28.78
CA ALA A 56 9.71 -15.39 27.47
C ALA A 56 8.43 -14.53 27.55
N PHE A 57 7.64 -14.68 28.62
CA PHE A 57 6.45 -13.87 28.89
C PHE A 57 6.65 -12.81 29.97
N SER A 58 7.90 -12.58 30.40
CA SER A 58 8.18 -11.47 31.30
C SER A 58 7.87 -10.15 30.62
N LEU A 59 7.30 -9.20 31.36
CA LEU A 59 7.04 -7.86 30.84
C LEU A 59 8.32 -7.18 30.34
N SER A 60 9.50 -7.56 30.84
CA SER A 60 10.79 -7.04 30.36
C SER A 60 11.17 -7.50 28.96
N THR A 61 10.71 -8.68 28.51
CA THR A 61 10.99 -9.23 27.18
C THR A 61 9.87 -8.89 26.18
N LEU A 62 8.61 -8.84 26.63
CA LEU A 62 7.47 -8.49 25.79
C LEU A 62 7.36 -6.98 25.49
N SER A 63 7.71 -6.11 26.45
CA SER A 63 7.55 -4.66 26.26
C SER A 63 8.39 -4.09 25.11
N PRO A 64 9.69 -4.41 24.97
CA PRO A 64 10.48 -3.93 23.84
C PRO A 64 9.99 -4.46 22.49
N LEU A 65 9.50 -5.70 22.45
CA LEU A 65 8.96 -6.30 21.23
C LEU A 65 7.66 -5.62 20.79
N ALA A 66 6.72 -5.46 21.73
CA ALA A 66 5.45 -4.76 21.47
C ALA A 66 5.69 -3.29 21.06
N TRP A 67 6.62 -2.61 21.70
CA TRP A 67 6.97 -1.24 21.34
C TRP A 67 7.68 -1.15 19.98
N GLY A 68 8.51 -2.14 19.66
CA GLY A 68 9.18 -2.26 18.36
C GLY A 68 8.19 -2.48 17.21
N THR A 69 7.24 -3.40 17.39
CA THR A 69 6.20 -3.67 16.38
C THR A 69 5.26 -2.49 16.20
N LEU A 70 4.84 -1.84 17.29
CA LEU A 70 3.99 -0.65 17.23
C LEU A 70 4.68 0.49 16.47
N LYS A 71 5.95 0.79 16.79
CA LYS A 71 6.74 1.81 16.08
C LYS A 71 6.89 1.50 14.60
N ALA A 72 7.16 0.24 14.26
CA ALA A 72 7.28 -0.20 12.88
C ALA A 72 5.95 -0.06 12.13
N ALA A 73 4.84 -0.47 12.73
CA ALA A 73 3.51 -0.34 12.16
C ALA A 73 3.12 1.13 11.94
N LEU A 74 3.33 1.99 12.94
CA LEU A 74 3.07 3.42 12.83
C LEU A 74 3.93 4.08 11.75
N ALA A 75 5.22 3.73 11.68
CA ALA A 75 6.09 4.22 10.62
C ALA A 75 5.62 3.77 9.24
N ALA A 76 5.23 2.51 9.07
CA ALA A 76 4.71 1.98 7.82
C ALA A 76 3.43 2.69 7.37
N MET A 77 2.47 2.89 8.29
CA MET A 77 1.21 3.61 8.01
C MET A 77 1.46 5.07 7.64
N LEU A 78 2.37 5.75 8.34
CA LEU A 78 2.72 7.14 8.06
C LEU A 78 3.19 7.33 6.60
N PHE A 79 3.89 6.34 6.03
CA PHE A 79 4.30 6.36 4.63
C PHE A 79 3.21 5.83 3.68
N ALA A 80 2.63 4.67 3.98
CA ALA A 80 1.74 3.96 3.07
C ALA A 80 0.40 4.67 2.91
N THR A 81 -0.25 5.06 4.01
CA THR A 81 -1.60 5.61 4.01
C THR A 81 -1.77 6.84 3.12
N PRO A 82 -0.95 7.92 3.24
CA PRO A 82 -1.14 9.10 2.39
C PRO A 82 -0.91 8.80 0.90
N ILE A 83 0.05 7.93 0.58
CA ILE A 83 0.36 7.56 -0.80
C ILE A 83 -0.76 6.70 -1.39
N ALA A 84 -1.18 5.65 -0.67
CA ALA A 84 -2.19 4.70 -1.11
C ALA A 84 -3.58 5.34 -1.21
N LEU A 85 -4.01 6.10 -0.19
CA LEU A 85 -5.29 6.82 -0.23
C LEU A 85 -5.30 7.90 -1.30
N GLY A 86 -4.21 8.67 -1.44
CA GLY A 86 -4.08 9.66 -2.51
C GLY A 86 -4.19 9.02 -3.90
N ALA A 87 -3.52 7.88 -4.10
CA ALA A 87 -3.61 7.11 -5.33
C ALA A 87 -5.02 6.55 -5.57
N ALA A 88 -5.70 6.03 -4.54
CA ALA A 88 -7.06 5.49 -4.63
C ALA A 88 -8.06 6.60 -5.00
N MET A 89 -8.00 7.74 -4.31
CA MET A 89 -8.83 8.92 -4.60
C MET A 89 -8.61 9.46 -6.02
N TYR A 90 -7.35 9.54 -6.44
CA TYR A 90 -7.02 9.96 -7.80
C TYR A 90 -7.51 8.95 -8.85
N SER A 91 -7.31 7.66 -8.60
CA SER A 91 -7.78 6.57 -9.45
C SER A 91 -9.29 6.60 -9.63
N ALA A 92 -10.04 6.69 -8.53
CA ALA A 92 -11.49 6.58 -8.50
C ALA A 92 -12.19 7.75 -9.23
N LEU A 93 -11.70 8.99 -9.09
CA LEU A 93 -12.41 10.16 -9.61
C LEU A 93 -11.69 10.97 -10.69
N PHE A 94 -10.38 10.87 -10.87
CA PHE A 94 -9.63 11.73 -11.80
C PHE A 94 -8.97 10.98 -12.94
N MET A 95 -8.53 9.75 -12.68
CA MET A 95 -7.83 8.90 -13.63
C MET A 95 -8.73 8.46 -14.80
N SER A 96 -8.13 8.31 -15.99
CA SER A 96 -8.84 7.74 -17.14
C SER A 96 -9.09 6.23 -16.97
N THR A 97 -10.19 5.73 -17.52
CA THR A 97 -10.57 4.30 -17.45
C THR A 97 -9.48 3.36 -17.97
N ARG A 98 -8.75 3.77 -19.02
CA ARG A 98 -7.65 3.00 -19.61
C ARG A 98 -6.43 2.88 -18.70
N LEU A 99 -6.13 3.93 -17.94
CA LEU A 99 -5.01 3.92 -17.01
C LEU A 99 -5.39 3.11 -15.77
N ARG A 100 -6.62 3.29 -15.26
CA ARG A 100 -7.14 2.51 -14.13
C ARG A 100 -7.12 1.01 -14.40
N SER A 101 -7.57 0.58 -15.58
CA SER A 101 -7.58 -0.83 -15.97
C SER A 101 -6.20 -1.48 -16.08
N ARG A 102 -5.11 -0.70 -16.01
CA ARG A 102 -3.74 -1.19 -15.93
C ARG A 102 -3.15 -1.05 -14.52
N VAL A 103 -3.36 0.10 -13.87
CA VAL A 103 -2.79 0.41 -12.55
C VAL A 103 -3.27 -0.57 -11.49
N LYS A 104 -4.57 -0.87 -11.45
CA LYS A 104 -5.15 -1.76 -10.43
C LYS A 104 -4.57 -3.19 -10.51
N PRO A 105 -4.59 -3.88 -11.67
CA PRO A 105 -3.93 -5.19 -11.80
C PRO A 105 -2.42 -5.17 -11.49
N ILE A 106 -1.71 -4.09 -11.82
CA ILE A 106 -0.28 -3.96 -11.50
C ILE A 106 -0.08 -3.90 -9.99
N LEU A 107 -0.91 -3.14 -9.27
CA LEU A 107 -0.83 -3.05 -7.81
C LEU A 107 -1.22 -4.37 -7.15
N GLU A 108 -2.29 -5.04 -7.60
CA GLU A 108 -2.65 -6.39 -7.12
C GLU A 108 -1.51 -7.39 -7.38
N LEU A 109 -0.81 -7.29 -8.52
CA LEU A 109 0.38 -8.11 -8.79
C LEU A 109 1.56 -7.76 -7.88
N MET A 110 1.71 -6.50 -7.48
CA MET A 110 2.72 -6.09 -6.50
C MET A 110 2.44 -6.67 -5.11
N GLU A 111 1.18 -6.84 -4.73
CA GLU A 111 0.79 -7.51 -3.48
C GLU A 111 1.14 -9.00 -3.48
N ALA A 112 1.16 -9.63 -4.65
CA ALA A 112 1.58 -11.03 -4.79
C ALA A 112 3.09 -11.25 -4.55
N ILE A 113 3.89 -10.18 -4.41
CA ILE A 113 5.31 -10.30 -4.06
C ILE A 113 5.41 -10.91 -2.64
N PRO A 114 6.14 -12.02 -2.45
CA PRO A 114 6.27 -12.63 -1.13
C PRO A 114 6.87 -11.65 -0.12
N GLY A 115 6.22 -11.45 1.03
CA GLY A 115 6.68 -10.51 2.05
C GLY A 115 8.11 -10.78 2.55
N VAL A 116 8.52 -12.05 2.55
CA VAL A 116 9.91 -12.46 2.85
C VAL A 116 10.92 -11.84 1.88
N VAL A 117 10.58 -11.72 0.59
CA VAL A 117 11.43 -11.10 -0.42
C VAL A 117 11.57 -9.61 -0.15
N VAL A 118 10.47 -8.92 0.17
CA VAL A 118 10.51 -7.49 0.52
C VAL A 118 11.37 -7.25 1.77
N GLY A 119 11.18 -8.06 2.82
CA GLY A 119 11.97 -7.96 4.06
C GLY A 119 13.45 -8.26 3.84
N PHE A 120 13.78 -9.24 2.99
CA PHE A 120 15.15 -9.59 2.64
C PHE A 120 15.84 -8.47 1.83
N ILE A 121 15.17 -7.94 0.80
CA ILE A 121 15.65 -6.78 0.02
C ILE A 121 15.85 -5.57 0.94
N ALA A 122 14.93 -5.34 1.87
CA ALA A 122 15.03 -4.25 2.83
C ALA A 122 16.27 -4.40 3.73
N GLY A 123 16.54 -5.61 4.23
CA GLY A 123 17.69 -5.87 5.09
C GLY A 123 19.04 -5.84 4.38
N LEU A 124 19.12 -6.31 3.13
CA LEU A 124 20.41 -6.45 2.42
C LEU A 124 20.76 -5.27 1.52
N LEU A 125 19.77 -4.62 0.91
CA LEU A 125 20.00 -3.56 -0.07
C LEU A 125 19.60 -2.20 0.49
N LEU A 126 18.37 -2.10 1.00
CA LEU A 126 17.85 -0.81 1.48
C LEU A 126 18.57 -0.36 2.74
N ALA A 127 18.68 -1.22 3.76
CA ALA A 127 19.28 -0.87 5.04
C ALA A 127 20.72 -0.32 4.92
N PRO A 128 21.65 -1.00 4.23
CA PRO A 128 23.01 -0.48 4.07
C PRO A 128 23.09 0.72 3.12
N TRP A 129 22.11 0.91 2.22
CA TRP A 129 22.04 2.09 1.37
C TRP A 129 21.59 3.32 2.16
N VAL A 130 20.52 3.19 2.94
CA VAL A 130 19.98 4.26 3.80
C VAL A 130 20.98 4.64 4.88
N GLU A 131 21.68 3.66 5.49
CA GLU A 131 22.73 3.93 6.47
C GLU A 131 23.85 4.82 5.91
N ARG A 132 24.25 4.58 4.65
CA ARG A 132 25.29 5.37 3.96
C ARG A 132 24.80 6.73 3.46
N HIS A 133 23.50 6.88 3.21
CA HIS A 133 22.89 8.07 2.63
C HIS A 133 21.73 8.55 3.48
N LEU A 134 21.96 8.66 4.80
CA LEU A 134 20.89 8.97 5.76
C LEU A 134 20.29 10.34 5.48
N ALA A 135 21.12 11.36 5.28
CA ALA A 135 20.68 12.71 4.95
C ALA A 135 19.87 12.73 3.64
N SER A 136 20.34 12.02 2.61
CA SER A 136 19.64 11.96 1.32
C SER A 136 18.29 11.27 1.43
N THR A 137 18.20 10.20 2.22
CA THR A 137 16.95 9.46 2.43
C THR A 137 15.90 10.35 3.12
N LEU A 138 16.29 11.05 4.18
CA LEU A 138 15.40 11.98 4.89
C LEU A 138 14.99 13.15 3.99
N LEU A 139 15.93 13.68 3.20
CA LEU A 139 15.64 14.74 2.25
C LEU A 139 14.64 14.28 1.20
N VAL A 140 14.80 13.09 0.60
CA VAL A 140 13.86 12.55 -0.40
C VAL A 140 12.45 12.39 0.16
N ILE A 141 12.31 11.90 1.39
CA ILE A 141 11.01 11.73 2.06
C ILE A 141 10.22 13.05 2.12
N VAL A 142 10.89 14.16 2.43
CA VAL A 142 10.26 15.49 2.51
C VAL A 142 10.17 16.17 1.15
N TRP A 143 11.20 15.98 0.31
CA TRP A 143 11.31 16.62 -1.00
C TRP A 143 10.29 16.09 -2.00
N LEU A 144 10.00 14.79 -1.98
CA LEU A 144 9.04 14.17 -2.89
C LEU A 144 7.64 14.81 -2.84
N PRO A 145 6.94 14.88 -1.68
CA PRO A 145 5.62 15.49 -1.61
C PRO A 145 5.65 16.98 -1.98
N LEU A 146 6.70 17.71 -1.60
CA LEU A 146 6.87 19.11 -2.00
C LEU A 146 7.05 19.26 -3.51
N SER A 147 7.83 18.39 -4.13
CA SER A 147 8.08 18.39 -5.57
C SER A 147 6.82 18.01 -6.37
N ALA A 148 5.98 17.12 -5.84
CA ALA A 148 4.69 16.78 -6.42
C ALA A 148 3.71 17.96 -6.33
N ALA A 149 3.68 18.65 -5.19
CA ALA A 149 2.89 19.87 -5.02
C ALA A 149 3.35 20.99 -5.97
N LEU A 150 4.68 21.15 -6.14
CA LEU A 150 5.27 22.06 -7.12
C LEU A 150 4.87 21.70 -8.54
N ALA A 151 4.90 20.42 -8.93
CA ALA A 151 4.42 19.98 -10.24
C ALA A 151 2.96 20.35 -10.48
N GLY A 152 2.10 20.16 -9.47
CA GLY A 152 0.70 20.56 -9.50
C GLY A 152 0.52 22.06 -9.65
N GLY A 153 1.29 22.86 -8.91
CA GLY A 153 1.30 24.33 -9.01
C GLY A 153 1.78 24.83 -10.38
N LEU A 154 2.87 24.27 -10.90
CA LEU A 154 3.37 24.59 -12.23
C LEU A 154 2.38 24.20 -13.33
N TRP A 155 1.72 23.05 -13.18
CA TRP A 155 0.66 22.62 -14.09
C TRP A 155 -0.55 23.56 -14.04
N TYR A 156 -0.91 24.06 -12.85
CA TYR A 156 -1.95 25.08 -12.69
C TYR A 156 -1.56 26.42 -13.36
N LEU A 157 -0.28 26.79 -13.39
CA LEU A 157 0.18 27.98 -14.09
C LEU A 157 0.43 27.74 -15.59
N ALA A 158 0.38 26.49 -16.04
CA ALA A 158 0.75 26.13 -17.41
C ALA A 158 -0.28 26.62 -18.45
N ASN A 159 0.24 27.02 -19.60
CA ASN A 159 -0.53 27.46 -20.77
C ASN A 159 -1.47 26.36 -21.28
N ALA A 160 -2.55 26.76 -21.98
CA ALA A 160 -3.56 25.85 -22.52
C ALA A 160 -2.97 24.71 -23.39
N ARG A 161 -1.89 24.97 -24.14
CA ARG A 161 -1.18 23.94 -24.91
C ARG A 161 -0.58 22.85 -24.02
N LEU A 162 0.06 23.21 -22.91
CA LEU A 162 0.69 22.23 -22.01
C LEU A 162 -0.36 21.38 -21.29
N ARG A 163 -1.48 21.99 -20.89
CA ARG A 163 -2.59 21.25 -20.25
C ARG A 163 -3.28 20.25 -21.19
N GLN A 164 -3.26 20.51 -22.50
CA GLN A 164 -3.74 19.56 -23.50
C GLN A 164 -2.78 18.36 -23.66
N TRP A 165 -1.47 18.60 -23.61
CA TRP A 165 -0.46 17.54 -23.69
C TRP A 165 -0.33 16.73 -22.40
N LEU A 166 -0.55 17.36 -21.25
CA LEU A 166 -0.43 16.78 -19.92
C LEU A 166 -1.79 16.81 -19.21
N PRO A 167 -2.78 16.03 -19.65
CA PRO A 167 -4.09 16.02 -19.01
C PRO A 167 -3.99 15.47 -17.58
N LEU A 168 -4.81 16.01 -16.68
CA LEU A 168 -4.86 15.57 -15.28
C LEU A 168 -5.22 14.08 -15.15
N SER A 169 -5.93 13.51 -16.11
CA SER A 169 -6.31 12.09 -16.15
C SER A 169 -5.15 11.11 -16.38
N TRP A 170 -3.99 11.64 -16.80
CA TRP A 170 -2.74 10.91 -16.99
C TRP A 170 -1.63 11.41 -16.06
N ALA A 171 -1.96 12.20 -15.03
CA ALA A 171 -1.01 12.72 -14.04
C ALA A 171 -0.12 11.63 -13.45
N GLY A 172 -0.66 10.45 -13.15
CA GLY A 172 0.14 9.32 -12.67
C GLY A 172 1.28 8.91 -13.61
N VAL A 173 1.18 9.15 -14.93
CA VAL A 173 2.22 8.76 -15.90
C VAL A 173 3.23 9.88 -16.11
N TRP A 174 2.76 11.11 -16.33
CA TRP A 174 3.67 12.22 -16.62
C TRP A 174 4.36 12.77 -15.37
N LEU A 175 3.82 12.54 -14.18
CA LEU A 175 4.52 12.85 -12.92
C LEU A 175 5.72 11.92 -12.69
N MET A 176 5.74 10.69 -13.22
CA MET A 176 6.85 9.75 -13.01
C MET A 176 8.22 10.30 -13.45
N PRO A 177 8.40 10.81 -14.69
CA PRO A 177 9.67 11.41 -15.07
C PRO A 177 10.00 12.66 -14.26
N TRP A 178 9.00 13.47 -13.89
CA TRP A 178 9.21 14.63 -13.01
C TRP A 178 9.76 14.20 -11.64
N LEU A 179 9.12 13.23 -10.99
CA LEU A 179 9.54 12.73 -9.68
C LEU A 179 10.91 12.06 -9.77
N ALA A 180 11.22 11.32 -10.84
CA ALA A 180 12.56 10.75 -11.04
C ALA A 180 13.64 11.83 -11.15
N ILE A 181 13.38 12.91 -11.88
CA ILE A 181 14.27 14.08 -11.95
C ILE A 181 14.41 14.73 -10.57
N MET A 182 13.32 14.87 -9.82
CA MET A 182 13.35 15.49 -8.49
C MET A 182 14.09 14.64 -7.46
N VAL A 183 13.98 13.31 -7.53
CA VAL A 183 14.78 12.39 -6.70
C VAL A 183 16.25 12.47 -7.05
N THR A 184 16.61 12.44 -8.33
CA THR A 184 18.01 12.56 -8.75
C THR A 184 18.59 13.92 -8.35
N LEU A 185 17.82 15.00 -8.48
CA LEU A 185 18.20 16.33 -8.00
C LEU A 185 18.37 16.35 -6.48
N ALA A 186 17.48 15.72 -5.73
CA ALA A 186 17.58 15.59 -4.27
C ALA A 186 18.85 14.83 -3.85
N LEU A 187 19.16 13.71 -4.51
CA LEU A 187 20.39 12.96 -4.26
C LEU A 187 21.64 13.75 -4.60
N TRP A 188 21.59 14.58 -5.66
CA TRP A 188 22.71 15.45 -6.04
C TRP A 188 22.89 16.64 -5.11
N LEU A 189 21.80 17.21 -4.60
CA LEU A 189 21.80 18.36 -3.69
C LEU A 189 22.12 17.93 -2.24
N SER A 190 21.82 16.69 -1.87
CA SER A 190 21.96 16.18 -0.51
C SER A 190 23.37 16.39 0.08
N PRO A 191 24.49 16.05 -0.59
CA PRO A 191 25.83 16.26 -0.01
C PRO A 191 26.12 17.73 0.28
N LEU A 192 25.61 18.64 -0.56
CA LEU A 192 25.76 20.09 -0.36
C LEU A 192 24.98 20.55 0.87
N MET A 193 23.75 20.06 1.03
CA MET A 193 22.94 20.35 2.22
C MET A 193 23.56 19.75 3.48
N GLU A 194 24.11 18.55 3.39
CA GLU A 194 24.69 17.84 4.52
C GLU A 194 25.94 18.54 5.05
N GLN A 195 26.79 19.04 4.16
CA GLN A 195 27.94 19.87 4.52
C GLN A 195 27.49 21.22 5.10
N ALA A 196 26.50 21.87 4.49
CA ALA A 196 26.06 23.19 4.90
C ALA A 196 25.33 23.20 6.25
N TRP A 197 24.52 22.19 6.55
CA TRP A 197 23.65 22.16 7.74
C TRP A 197 24.19 21.26 8.86
N PHE A 198 24.89 20.17 8.53
CA PHE A 198 25.34 19.17 9.49
C PHE A 198 26.87 19.07 9.60
N GLY A 199 27.61 19.87 8.85
CA GLY A 199 29.08 19.92 8.94
C GLY A 199 29.79 18.70 8.36
N GLY A 200 29.11 17.89 7.54
CA GLY A 200 29.71 16.78 6.80
C GLY A 200 28.88 15.50 6.82
N ASP A 201 28.84 14.81 7.97
CA ASP A 201 28.17 13.52 8.12
C ASP A 201 27.11 13.59 9.22
N LEU A 202 25.84 13.50 8.81
CA LEU A 202 24.68 13.56 9.71
C LEU A 202 24.71 12.43 10.74
N ARG A 203 25.16 11.22 10.37
CA ARG A 203 25.24 10.10 11.31
C ARG A 203 26.26 10.38 12.39
N ARG A 204 27.45 10.87 12.01
CA ARG A 204 28.50 11.24 12.95
C ARG A 204 28.04 12.33 13.91
N LEU A 205 27.27 13.30 13.43
CA LEU A 205 26.69 14.35 14.26
C LEU A 205 25.70 13.77 15.29
N LEU A 206 24.81 12.87 14.87
CA LEU A 206 23.85 12.22 15.77
C LEU A 206 24.52 11.43 16.89
N ASP A 207 25.60 10.73 16.56
CA ASP A 207 26.38 9.96 17.54
C ASP A 207 27.13 10.90 18.51
N GLN A 208 27.85 11.89 17.99
CA GLN A 208 28.73 12.75 18.81
C GLN A 208 27.99 13.81 19.64
N GLN A 209 26.89 14.37 19.12
CA GLN A 209 26.15 15.44 19.80
C GLN A 209 24.96 14.93 20.60
N TYR A 210 24.27 13.91 20.08
CA TYR A 210 23.02 13.42 20.68
C TYR A 210 23.18 12.03 21.33
N GLY A 211 24.34 11.37 21.19
CA GLY A 211 24.56 10.02 21.72
C GLY A 211 23.62 8.98 21.10
N LEU A 212 23.08 9.27 19.91
CA LEU A 212 22.13 8.42 19.22
C LEU A 212 22.87 7.55 18.21
N ASP A 213 23.14 6.30 18.60
CA ASP A 213 23.70 5.31 17.68
C ASP A 213 22.67 4.95 16.60
N TYR A 214 23.06 5.14 15.34
CA TYR A 214 22.24 4.77 14.20
C TYR A 214 22.35 3.27 13.96
N ALA A 215 21.31 2.54 14.37
CA ALA A 215 21.19 1.13 14.03
C ALA A 215 20.82 0.95 12.54
N THR A 216 21.58 0.14 11.81
CA THR A 216 21.30 -0.26 10.42
C THR A 216 19.93 -0.90 10.25
N ARG A 217 19.36 -1.50 11.30
CA ARG A 217 18.02 -2.09 11.29
C ARG A 217 17.13 -1.32 12.25
N ASN A 218 16.50 -0.27 11.73
CA ASN A 218 15.68 0.65 12.52
C ASN A 218 14.24 0.73 11.97
N ALA A 219 13.39 1.44 12.73
CA ALA A 219 11.98 1.62 12.39
C ALA A 219 11.76 2.39 11.07
N LEU A 220 12.70 3.22 10.62
CA LEU A 220 12.59 3.93 9.34
C LEU A 220 12.65 2.93 8.18
N ILE A 221 13.63 2.01 8.20
CA ILE A 221 13.80 1.02 7.14
C ILE A 221 12.62 0.05 7.12
N VAL A 222 12.20 -0.42 8.29
CA VAL A 222 11.01 -1.28 8.39
C VAL A 222 9.77 -0.52 7.92
N GLY A 223 9.62 0.75 8.29
CA GLY A 223 8.52 1.60 7.86
C GLY A 223 8.47 1.79 6.34
N ILE A 224 9.60 2.04 5.69
CA ILE A 224 9.66 2.17 4.22
C ILE A 224 9.34 0.82 3.55
N ALA A 225 9.95 -0.27 4.03
CA ALA A 225 9.78 -1.59 3.43
C ALA A 225 8.36 -2.15 3.61
N MET A 226 7.85 -2.15 4.84
CA MET A 226 6.48 -2.57 5.14
C MET A 226 5.47 -1.60 4.56
N GLY A 227 5.76 -0.30 4.56
CA GLY A 227 4.91 0.69 3.91
C GLY A 227 4.74 0.37 2.42
N PHE A 228 5.84 0.11 1.71
CA PHE A 228 5.79 -0.33 0.32
C PHE A 228 4.93 -1.60 0.12
N ALA A 229 5.10 -2.60 0.99
CA ALA A 229 4.35 -3.85 0.91
C ALA A 229 2.83 -3.68 1.12
N VAL A 230 2.42 -2.72 1.95
CA VAL A 230 1.00 -2.52 2.33
C VAL A 230 0.29 -1.50 1.44
N ILE A 231 1.01 -0.68 0.66
CA ILE A 231 0.42 0.28 -0.28
C ILE A 231 -0.61 -0.36 -1.22
N PRO A 232 -0.33 -1.50 -1.89
CA PRO A 232 -1.29 -2.13 -2.79
C PRO A 232 -2.60 -2.52 -2.11
N SER A 233 -2.53 -3.12 -0.92
CA SER A 233 -3.71 -3.56 -0.17
C SER A 233 -4.58 -2.37 0.25
N ILE A 234 -3.98 -1.31 0.82
CA ILE A 234 -4.72 -0.09 1.19
C ILE A 234 -5.33 0.55 -0.06
N TYR A 235 -4.56 0.65 -1.15
CA TYR A 235 -5.05 1.23 -2.40
C TYR A 235 -6.24 0.45 -2.96
N SER A 236 -6.15 -0.88 -3.04
CA SER A 236 -7.20 -1.70 -3.66
C SER A 236 -8.50 -1.60 -2.85
N LEU A 237 -8.41 -1.80 -1.53
CA LEU A 237 -9.57 -1.72 -0.65
C LEU A 237 -10.21 -0.31 -0.63
N ALA A 238 -9.39 0.75 -0.62
CA ALA A 238 -9.90 2.12 -0.67
C ALA A 238 -10.48 2.49 -2.05
N GLU A 239 -9.91 1.99 -3.16
CA GLU A 239 -10.42 2.21 -4.50
C GLU A 239 -11.74 1.49 -4.72
N ASP A 240 -11.87 0.24 -4.24
CA ASP A 240 -13.12 -0.52 -4.25
C ASP A 240 -14.21 0.23 -3.47
N ALA A 241 -13.91 0.67 -2.24
CA ALA A 241 -14.85 1.44 -1.43
C ALA A 241 -15.32 2.74 -2.12
N LEU A 242 -14.42 3.42 -2.82
CA LEU A 242 -14.75 4.64 -3.59
C LEU A 242 -15.52 4.33 -4.87
N ALA A 243 -15.23 3.21 -5.52
CA ALA A 243 -15.91 2.78 -6.75
C ALA A 243 -17.34 2.28 -6.48
N ASP A 244 -17.61 1.78 -5.27
CA ASP A 244 -18.93 1.34 -4.82
C ASP A 244 -19.91 2.49 -4.56
N VAL A 245 -19.43 3.75 -4.54
CA VAL A 245 -20.31 4.92 -4.40
C VAL A 245 -21.24 5.03 -5.63
N PRO A 246 -22.58 5.07 -5.44
CA PRO A 246 -23.52 5.10 -6.56
C PRO A 246 -23.25 6.24 -7.55
N ALA A 247 -23.20 5.90 -8.84
CA ALA A 247 -22.95 6.86 -9.91
C ALA A 247 -23.97 8.01 -9.91
N SER A 248 -25.23 7.75 -9.53
CA SER A 248 -26.28 8.76 -9.44
C SER A 248 -25.97 9.88 -8.44
N LEU A 249 -25.29 9.59 -7.33
CA LEU A 249 -24.85 10.62 -6.38
C LEU A 249 -23.75 11.49 -6.99
N MET A 250 -22.85 10.87 -7.77
CA MET A 250 -21.72 11.55 -8.39
C MET A 250 -22.15 12.41 -9.58
N GLU A 251 -23.02 11.88 -10.43
CA GLU A 251 -23.64 12.58 -11.56
C GLU A 251 -24.57 13.69 -11.06
N GLY A 252 -25.36 13.43 -10.00
CA GLY A 252 -26.21 14.44 -9.36
C GLY A 252 -25.40 15.60 -8.80
N ALA A 253 -24.28 15.32 -8.12
CA ALA A 253 -23.39 16.37 -7.62
C ALA A 253 -22.80 17.22 -8.75
N GLN A 254 -22.36 16.58 -9.84
CA GLN A 254 -21.81 17.30 -11.01
C GLN A 254 -22.90 18.09 -11.76
N ALA A 255 -24.13 17.58 -11.83
CA ALA A 255 -25.27 18.29 -12.41
C ALA A 255 -25.64 19.55 -11.62
N LEU A 256 -25.41 19.55 -10.30
CA LEU A 256 -25.53 20.74 -9.44
C LEU A 256 -24.32 21.70 -9.55
N GLY A 257 -23.39 21.45 -10.48
CA GLY A 257 -22.21 22.28 -10.72
C GLY A 257 -21.01 21.98 -9.82
N ALA A 258 -21.04 20.89 -9.04
CA ALA A 258 -19.90 20.52 -8.21
C ALA A 258 -18.71 20.08 -9.07
N SER A 259 -17.52 20.58 -8.76
CA SER A 259 -16.28 20.10 -9.39
C SER A 259 -15.96 18.67 -8.93
N ARG A 260 -15.14 17.93 -9.70
CA ARG A 260 -14.71 16.56 -9.32
C ARG A 260 -14.07 16.50 -7.93
N TRP A 261 -13.34 17.55 -7.54
CA TRP A 261 -12.78 17.70 -6.19
C TRP A 261 -13.85 17.91 -5.11
N GLN A 262 -14.85 18.74 -5.39
CA GLN A 262 -15.97 18.94 -4.47
C GLN A 262 -16.82 17.68 -4.35
N ALA A 263 -17.08 16.97 -5.45
CA ALA A 263 -17.79 15.69 -5.45
C ALA A 263 -17.02 14.63 -4.65
N LEU A 264 -15.69 14.56 -4.79
CA LEU A 264 -14.84 13.70 -3.96
C LEU A 264 -15.02 13.98 -2.47
N TRP A 265 -14.84 15.24 -2.05
CA TRP A 265 -14.82 15.60 -0.63
C TRP A 265 -16.20 15.62 0.04
N LYS A 266 -17.23 16.03 -0.70
CA LYS A 266 -18.57 16.24 -0.12
C LYS A 266 -19.51 15.06 -0.34
N VAL A 267 -19.18 14.16 -1.27
CA VAL A 267 -20.05 13.02 -1.63
C VAL A 267 -19.28 11.71 -1.52
N ALA A 268 -18.24 11.50 -2.33
CA ALA A 268 -17.58 10.20 -2.41
C ALA A 268 -16.93 9.77 -1.08
N LEU A 269 -16.10 10.62 -0.47
CA LEU A 269 -15.39 10.31 0.77
C LEU A 269 -16.33 10.09 1.97
N PRO A 270 -17.35 10.93 2.23
CA PRO A 270 -18.33 10.66 3.29
C PRO A 270 -19.12 9.37 3.06
N THR A 271 -19.49 9.06 1.81
CA THR A 271 -20.24 7.84 1.49
C THR A 271 -19.38 6.58 1.58
N ALA A 272 -18.13 6.64 1.08
CA ALA A 272 -17.18 5.52 1.13
C ALA A 272 -16.43 5.42 2.47
N GLY A 273 -16.66 6.36 3.40
CA GLY A 273 -15.88 6.52 4.63
C GLY A 273 -15.67 5.23 5.44
N PRO A 274 -16.72 4.42 5.71
CA PRO A 274 -16.54 3.15 6.41
C PRO A 274 -15.62 2.16 5.68
N GLY A 275 -15.71 2.08 4.35
CA GLY A 275 -14.85 1.20 3.55
C GLY A 275 -13.41 1.71 3.47
N VAL A 276 -13.22 3.02 3.26
CA VAL A 276 -11.88 3.65 3.25
C VAL A 276 -11.21 3.56 4.63
N PHE A 277 -11.96 3.71 5.73
CA PHE A 277 -11.43 3.53 7.08
C PHE A 277 -11.09 2.07 7.39
N SER A 278 -11.90 1.11 6.91
CA SER A 278 -11.59 -0.31 7.04
C SER A 278 -10.35 -0.75 6.26
N ALA A 279 -9.93 0.01 5.25
CA ALA A 279 -8.75 -0.28 4.47
C ALA A 279 -7.43 0.06 5.19
N VAL A 280 -7.47 0.89 6.25
CA VAL A 280 -6.30 1.43 6.98
C VAL A 280 -6.24 0.85 8.39
#